data_AF-A0A349H445-F1
#
_entry.id   AF-A0A349H445-F1
#
_cell.length_a   1.000
_cell.length_b   1.000
_cell.length_c   1.000
_cell.angle_alpha   90.00
_cell.angle_beta   90.00
_cell.angle_gamma   90.00
#
_symmetry.space_group_name_H-M   'P 1'
#
loop_
_entity.id
_entity.type
_entity.pdbx_description
1 polymer ?
#
loop_
_entity_poly.entity_id
_entity_poly.type
_entity_poly.pdbx_seq_one_letter_code
_entity_poly.pdbx_strand_id
1 'polypeptide(L)'
;MDKQKLKSCLSQFGEFSVAAELNRRGVSASVTYGNQKCTDVVALADDGRYAIIEVKTTKEKGFPTGLDKAKQQVSIPNRFWVVVATSIDSEIHESAYYVLTDKEVKAIQADEDKKYNESYKKKHGVDYMKKGVPTISIKRLSGHPNALNAWNKIADFLSCKEMPGAC
;
A
#
# COMPACT_ATOMS: atom_id res chain seq x y z
N MET A 1 -8.46 -5.04 -26.09
CA MET A 1 -7.83 -5.85 -25.04
C MET A 1 -8.85 -6.07 -23.92
N ASP A 2 -8.97 -7.29 -23.39
CA ASP A 2 -9.92 -7.62 -22.31
C ASP A 2 -9.68 -6.72 -21.07
N LYS A 3 -10.75 -6.21 -20.46
CA LYS A 3 -10.71 -5.35 -19.26
C LYS A 3 -10.01 -6.04 -18.10
N GLN A 4 -10.24 -7.34 -17.92
CA GLN A 4 -9.61 -8.10 -16.85
C GLN A 4 -8.10 -8.24 -17.08
N LYS A 5 -7.68 -8.50 -18.33
CA LYS A 5 -6.27 -8.53 -18.72
C LYS A 5 -5.60 -7.17 -18.49
N LEU A 6 -6.22 -6.06 -18.87
CA LEU A 6 -5.69 -4.72 -18.64
C LEU A 6 -5.50 -4.42 -17.14
N LYS A 7 -6.48 -4.79 -16.30
CA LYS A 7 -6.38 -4.65 -14.85
C LYS A 7 -5.22 -5.47 -14.26
N SER A 8 -5.04 -6.70 -14.73
CA SER A 8 -3.93 -7.56 -14.33
C SER A 8 -2.58 -6.95 -14.71
N CYS A 9 -2.43 -6.50 -15.96
CA CYS A 9 -1.20 -5.85 -16.44
C CYS A 9 -0.89 -4.56 -15.67
N LEU A 10 -1.91 -3.79 -15.28
CA LEU A 10 -1.71 -2.59 -14.45
C LEU A 10 -1.24 -2.94 -13.03
N SER A 11 -1.77 -4.02 -12.44
CA SER A 11 -1.27 -4.51 -11.15
C SER A 11 0.21 -4.86 -11.26
N GLN A 12 0.55 -5.70 -12.24
CA GLN A 12 1.94 -6.12 -12.51
C GLN A 12 2.86 -4.94 -12.79
N PHE A 13 2.41 -3.94 -13.57
CA PHE A 13 3.17 -2.72 -13.81
C PHE A 13 3.61 -2.06 -12.51
N GLY A 14 2.70 -1.90 -11.54
CA GLY A 14 3.06 -1.32 -10.24
C GLY A 14 4.04 -2.19 -9.47
N GLU A 15 3.87 -3.51 -9.46
CA GLU A 15 4.80 -4.43 -8.78
C GLU A 15 6.22 -4.30 -9.33
N PHE A 16 6.37 -4.35 -10.66
CA PHE A 16 7.65 -4.16 -11.33
C PHE A 16 8.24 -2.77 -11.10
N SER A 17 7.40 -1.75 -11.20
CA SER A 17 7.79 -0.35 -11.00
C SER A 17 8.31 -0.10 -9.57
N VAL A 18 7.66 -0.66 -8.55
CA VAL A 18 8.11 -0.58 -7.15
C VAL A 18 9.44 -1.30 -6.96
N ALA A 19 9.58 -2.52 -7.49
CA ALA A 19 10.85 -3.24 -7.43
C ALA A 19 11.97 -2.47 -8.14
N ALA A 20 11.71 -1.88 -9.31
CA ALA A 20 12.67 -1.06 -10.05
C ALA A 20 13.08 0.19 -9.26
N GLU A 21 12.13 0.90 -8.64
CA GLU A 21 12.42 2.08 -7.82
C GLU A 21 13.28 1.76 -6.59
N LEU A 22 13.04 0.62 -5.93
CA LEU A 22 13.88 0.17 -4.81
C LEU A 22 15.30 -0.20 -5.27
N ASN A 23 15.41 -0.98 -6.34
CA ASN A 23 16.72 -1.35 -6.91
C ASN A 23 17.51 -0.11 -7.37
N ARG A 24 16.84 0.88 -7.98
CA ARG A 24 17.46 2.16 -8.37
C ARG A 24 18.04 2.92 -7.17
N ARG A 25 17.53 2.67 -5.96
CA ARG A 25 18.00 3.26 -4.70
C ARG A 25 19.01 2.39 -3.94
N GLY A 26 19.48 1.30 -4.55
CA GLY A 26 20.42 0.38 -3.92
C GLY A 26 19.77 -0.58 -2.92
N VAL A 27 18.45 -0.72 -2.91
CA VAL A 27 17.75 -1.72 -2.10
C VAL A 27 17.43 -2.93 -2.97
N SER A 28 18.03 -4.08 -2.66
CA SER A 28 17.78 -5.34 -3.37
C SER A 28 16.31 -5.72 -3.24
N ALA A 29 15.56 -5.69 -4.35
CA ALA A 29 14.13 -5.95 -4.34
C ALA A 29 13.69 -6.82 -5.53
N SER A 30 12.67 -7.66 -5.32
CA SER A 30 12.15 -8.57 -6.35
C SER A 30 10.64 -8.75 -6.25
N VAL A 31 9.99 -8.82 -7.42
CA VAL A 31 8.57 -9.21 -7.53
C VAL A 31 8.44 -10.70 -7.20
N THR A 32 7.43 -11.05 -6.43
CA THR A 32 7.11 -12.45 -6.13
C THR A 32 6.13 -13.01 -7.14
N TYR A 33 6.30 -14.29 -7.50
CA TYR A 33 5.47 -14.97 -8.50
C TYR A 33 4.68 -16.12 -7.87
N GLY A 34 3.53 -16.44 -8.47
CA GLY A 34 2.70 -17.59 -8.13
C GLY A 34 1.32 -17.22 -7.57
N ASN A 35 0.41 -18.18 -7.62
CA ASN A 35 -1.00 -17.98 -7.25
C ASN A 35 -1.24 -17.88 -5.73
N GLN A 36 -0.25 -18.23 -4.91
CA GLN A 36 -0.31 -18.19 -3.44
C GLN A 36 0.74 -17.24 -2.86
N LYS A 37 1.06 -16.14 -3.56
CA LYS A 37 1.96 -15.12 -3.02
C LYS A 37 1.33 -14.43 -1.80
N CYS A 38 2.12 -14.30 -0.73
CA CYS A 38 1.69 -13.64 0.52
C CYS A 38 1.92 -12.10 0.50
N THR A 39 2.68 -11.61 -0.49
CA THR A 39 3.05 -10.21 -0.68
C THR A 39 3.36 -9.99 -2.14
N ASP A 40 3.41 -8.75 -2.63
CA ASP A 40 3.69 -8.46 -4.03
C ASP A 40 5.19 -8.36 -4.33
N VAL A 41 5.91 -7.60 -3.51
CA VAL A 41 7.35 -7.36 -3.62
C VAL A 41 8.03 -7.70 -2.29
N VAL A 42 9.26 -8.22 -2.35
CA VAL A 42 10.14 -8.40 -1.19
C VAL A 42 11.40 -7.59 -1.40
N ALA A 43 11.84 -6.86 -0.37
CA ALA A 43 13.12 -6.18 -0.32
C ALA A 43 14.01 -6.80 0.76
N LEU A 44 15.30 -6.95 0.47
CA LEU A 44 16.28 -7.66 1.29
C LEU A 44 17.44 -6.74 1.66
N ALA A 45 17.94 -6.90 2.88
CA ALA A 45 19.24 -6.41 3.31
C ALA A 45 20.28 -7.55 3.26
N ASP A 46 21.55 -7.19 3.21
CA ASP A 46 22.68 -8.15 3.14
C ASP A 46 22.78 -9.06 4.38
N ASP A 47 22.22 -8.62 5.52
CA ASP A 47 22.22 -9.36 6.79
C ASP A 47 20.98 -10.25 6.98
N GLY A 48 20.16 -10.43 5.93
CA GLY A 48 18.99 -11.30 5.96
C GLY A 48 17.71 -10.64 6.48
N ARG A 49 17.74 -9.36 6.89
CA ARG A 49 16.51 -8.60 7.14
C ARG A 49 15.72 -8.43 5.84
N TYR A 50 14.39 -8.43 5.96
CA TYR A 50 13.51 -8.32 4.81
C TYR A 50 12.30 -7.44 5.12
N ALA A 51 11.86 -6.70 4.11
CA ALA A 51 10.61 -5.98 4.09
C ALA A 51 9.66 -6.63 3.10
N ILE A 52 8.43 -6.90 3.52
CA ILE A 52 7.36 -7.34 2.62
C ILE A 52 6.56 -6.13 2.19
N ILE A 53 6.29 -6.02 0.89
CA ILE A 53 5.65 -4.85 0.30
C ILE A 53 4.39 -5.28 -0.43
N GLU A 54 3.27 -4.73 0.03
CA GLU A 54 1.98 -4.80 -0.65
C GLU A 54 1.88 -3.62 -1.63
N VAL A 55 1.56 -3.91 -2.89
CA VAL A 55 1.47 -2.90 -3.94
C VAL A 55 0.01 -2.68 -4.33
N LYS A 56 -0.38 -1.42 -4.45
CA LYS A 56 -1.70 -1.02 -4.94
C LYS A 56 -1.54 -0.02 -6.07
N THR A 57 -1.73 -0.49 -7.29
CA THR A 57 -1.73 0.38 -8.47
C THR A 57 -3.12 0.91 -8.74
N THR A 58 -3.25 2.21 -8.94
CA THR A 58 -4.53 2.82 -9.28
C THR A 58 -4.38 3.95 -10.29
N LYS A 59 -5.34 4.03 -11.20
CA LYS A 59 -5.61 5.20 -12.04
C LYS A 59 -6.76 6.05 -11.50
N GLU A 60 -7.39 5.58 -10.43
CA GLU A 60 -8.59 6.17 -9.85
C GLU A 60 -8.25 7.04 -8.64
N LYS A 61 -9.28 7.71 -8.10
CA LYS A 61 -9.13 8.62 -6.95
C LYS A 61 -8.86 7.90 -5.63
N GLY A 62 -8.73 6.58 -5.62
CA GLY A 62 -8.46 5.77 -4.43
C GLY A 62 -8.15 4.32 -4.76
N PHE A 63 -7.92 3.54 -3.71
CA PHE A 63 -7.66 2.10 -3.81
C PHE A 63 -8.31 1.36 -2.63
N PRO A 64 -8.86 0.15 -2.87
CA PRO A 64 -9.34 -0.70 -1.81
C PRO A 64 -8.15 -1.21 -0.99
N THR A 65 -8.23 -1.08 0.33
CA THR A 65 -7.16 -1.54 1.22
C THR A 65 -7.24 -3.05 1.47
N GLY A 66 -8.41 -3.67 1.23
CA GLY A 66 -8.65 -5.07 1.57
C GLY A 66 -8.67 -5.32 3.09
N LEU A 67 -8.62 -4.26 3.91
CA LEU A 67 -8.73 -4.37 5.35
C LEU A 67 -10.19 -4.58 5.72
N ASP A 68 -10.57 -5.81 6.06
CA ASP A 68 -11.95 -6.11 6.43
C ASP A 68 -12.27 -5.47 7.80
N LYS A 69 -13.29 -4.60 7.84
CA LYS A 69 -13.76 -3.94 9.07
C LYS A 69 -14.17 -4.93 10.16
N ALA A 70 -14.56 -6.15 9.77
CA ALA A 70 -15.04 -7.18 10.69
C ALA A 70 -13.91 -8.07 11.25
N LYS A 71 -12.69 -7.98 10.72
CA LYS A 71 -11.57 -8.81 11.15
C LYS A 71 -10.55 -7.97 11.90
N GLN A 72 -10.23 -8.38 13.12
CA GLN A 72 -9.10 -7.83 13.85
C GLN A 72 -7.83 -8.23 13.08
N GLN A 73 -7.29 -7.30 12.30
CA GLN A 73 -6.13 -7.58 11.49
C GLN A 73 -4.87 -7.55 12.33
N VAL A 74 -4.27 -8.74 12.49
CA VAL A 74 -2.92 -8.87 13.02
C VAL A 74 -1.98 -8.02 12.18
N SER A 75 -1.17 -7.18 12.81
CA SER A 75 -0.13 -6.45 12.10
C SER A 75 0.92 -7.44 11.64
N ILE A 76 1.24 -7.40 10.35
CA ILE A 76 2.27 -8.27 9.80
C ILE A 76 3.59 -7.52 9.98
N PRO A 77 4.57 -8.12 10.70
CA PRO A 77 5.87 -7.50 10.88
C PRO A 77 6.51 -7.14 9.54
N ASN A 78 7.25 -6.03 9.52
CA ASN A 78 8.05 -5.60 8.38
C ASN A 78 7.24 -5.36 7.08
N ARG A 79 5.91 -5.16 7.21
CA ARG A 79 5.02 -4.85 6.09
C ARG A 79 4.98 -3.37 5.79
N PHE A 80 5.21 -3.07 4.52
CA PHE A 80 5.02 -1.77 3.91
C PHE A 80 3.95 -1.84 2.82
N TRP A 81 3.35 -0.70 2.55
CA TRP A 81 2.38 -0.50 1.49
C TRP A 81 2.94 0.55 0.53
N VAL A 82 2.91 0.23 -0.76
CA VAL A 82 3.26 1.19 -1.82
C VAL A 82 2.07 1.36 -2.75
N VAL A 83 1.51 2.56 -2.75
CA VAL A 83 0.42 2.93 -3.67
C VAL A 83 1.04 3.64 -4.87
N VAL A 84 0.84 3.07 -6.05
CA VAL A 84 1.31 3.61 -7.33
C VAL A 84 0.13 4.30 -8.00
N ALA A 85 0.10 5.63 -7.93
CA ALA A 85 -0.88 6.44 -8.62
C ALA A 85 -0.31 6.88 -9.96
N THR A 86 -0.92 6.44 -11.06
CA THR A 86 -0.35 6.62 -12.41
C THR A 86 -1.41 7.07 -13.41
N SER A 87 -1.02 7.91 -14.37
CA SER A 87 -1.81 8.23 -15.56
C SER A 87 -1.41 7.30 -16.70
N ILE A 88 -2.37 6.51 -17.18
CA ILE A 88 -2.16 5.59 -18.31
C ILE A 88 -2.44 6.29 -19.65
N ASP A 89 -3.11 7.45 -19.61
CA ASP A 89 -3.59 8.16 -20.80
C ASP A 89 -2.57 9.19 -21.35
N SER A 90 -1.41 9.34 -20.71
CA SER A 90 -0.34 10.24 -21.16
C SER A 90 0.85 9.44 -21.71
N GLU A 91 1.43 9.88 -22.83
CA GLU A 91 2.64 9.29 -23.42
C GLU A 91 3.84 9.36 -22.45
N ILE A 92 3.83 10.34 -21.55
CA ILE A 92 4.75 10.43 -20.41
C ILE A 92 4.04 9.85 -19.19
N HIS A 93 4.44 8.65 -18.77
CA HIS A 93 3.88 7.99 -17.59
C HIS A 93 4.57 8.49 -16.33
N GLU A 94 4.05 9.56 -15.73
CA GLU A 94 4.47 9.96 -14.37
C GLU A 94 3.68 9.16 -13.34
N SER A 95 4.40 8.45 -12.48
CA SER A 95 3.81 7.72 -11.36
C SER A 95 4.21 8.36 -10.05
N ALA A 96 3.22 8.64 -9.21
CA ALA A 96 3.42 9.05 -7.83
C ALA A 96 3.39 7.81 -6.94
N TYR A 97 4.38 7.71 -6.05
CA TYR A 97 4.50 6.59 -5.11
C TYR A 97 4.20 7.08 -3.71
N TYR A 98 3.24 6.46 -3.05
CA TYR A 98 2.96 6.72 -1.64
C TYR A 98 3.41 5.52 -0.82
N VAL A 99 4.42 5.72 0.03
CA VAL A 99 5.06 4.67 0.83
C VAL A 99 4.60 4.81 2.28
N LEU A 100 3.98 3.76 2.80
CA LEU A 100 3.32 3.74 4.10
C LEU A 100 3.70 2.48 4.88
N THR A 101 3.78 2.60 6.19
CA THR A 101 3.84 1.46 7.11
C THR A 101 2.44 0.86 7.30
N ASP A 102 2.36 -0.40 7.75
CA ASP A 102 1.09 -1.03 8.13
C ASP A 102 0.31 -0.19 9.18
N LYS A 103 1.04 0.43 10.12
CA LYS A 103 0.46 1.32 11.15
C LYS A 103 -0.18 2.55 10.55
N GLU A 104 0.48 3.20 9.59
CA GLU A 104 -0.06 4.39 8.91
C GLU A 104 -1.32 4.06 8.11
N VAL A 105 -1.32 2.96 7.36
CA VAL A 105 -2.51 2.54 6.59
C VAL A 105 -3.69 2.28 7.53
N LYS A 106 -3.48 1.57 8.64
CA LYS A 106 -4.52 1.31 9.65
C LYS A 106 -5.04 2.59 10.29
N ALA A 107 -4.15 3.52 10.64
CA ALA A 107 -4.53 4.80 11.23
C ALA A 107 -5.35 5.66 10.26
N ILE A 108 -4.93 5.74 8.99
CA ILE A 108 -5.68 6.44 7.94
C ILE A 108 -7.05 5.80 7.74
N GLN A 109 -7.11 4.48 7.70
CA GLN A 109 -8.36 3.74 7.51
C GLN A 109 -9.35 3.97 8.65
N ALA A 110 -8.87 3.91 9.90
CA ALA A 110 -9.71 4.15 11.08
C ALA A 110 -10.32 5.56 11.09
N ASP A 111 -9.54 6.57 10.69
CA ASP A 111 -10.02 7.95 10.56
C ASP A 111 -11.08 8.11 9.46
N GLU A 112 -10.87 7.50 8.29
CA GLU A 112 -11.86 7.48 7.19
C GLU A 112 -13.15 6.78 7.61
N ASP A 113 -13.04 5.64 8.28
CA ASP A 113 -14.20 4.87 8.75
C ASP A 113 -15.01 5.63 9.80
N LYS A 114 -14.33 6.32 10.73
CA LYS A 114 -14.98 7.19 11.70
C LYS A 114 -15.76 8.32 11.02
N LYS A 115 -15.13 9.06 10.11
CA LYS A 115 -15.76 10.17 9.36
C LYS A 115 -16.96 9.71 8.52
N TYR A 116 -16.83 8.55 7.89
CA TYR A 116 -17.90 7.96 7.11
C TYR A 116 -19.10 7.59 8.02
N ASN A 117 -18.84 6.90 9.13
CA ASN A 117 -19.89 6.51 10.08
C ASN A 117 -20.59 7.73 10.70
N GLU A 118 -19.84 8.77 11.08
CA GLU A 118 -20.41 10.03 11.59
C GLU A 118 -21.32 10.70 10.54
N SER A 119 -20.88 10.76 9.29
CA SER A 119 -21.67 11.34 8.18
C SER A 119 -22.89 10.50 7.86
N TYR A 120 -22.77 9.18 7.92
CA TYR A 120 -23.87 8.24 7.69
C TYR A 120 -24.92 8.35 8.80
N LYS A 121 -24.50 8.37 10.06
CA LYS A 121 -25.37 8.54 11.23
C LYS A 121 -26.15 9.85 11.18
N LYS A 122 -25.50 10.96 10.79
CA LYS A 122 -26.18 12.25 10.60
C LYS A 122 -27.27 12.19 9.52
N LYS A 123 -27.06 11.41 8.46
CA LYS A 123 -28.01 11.29 7.34
C LYS A 123 -29.13 10.27 7.56
N HIS A 124 -28.85 9.20 8.29
CA HIS A 124 -29.72 8.02 8.38
C HIS A 124 -30.18 7.70 9.81
N GLY A 125 -29.68 8.41 10.82
CA GLY A 125 -30.03 8.21 12.23
C GLY A 125 -29.45 6.93 12.87
N VAL A 126 -28.74 6.10 12.09
CA VAL A 126 -28.19 4.81 12.53
C VAL A 126 -26.73 4.67 12.11
N ASP A 127 -25.97 3.83 12.83
CA ASP A 127 -24.59 3.53 12.47
C ASP A 127 -24.53 2.61 11.24
N TYR A 128 -23.48 2.77 10.42
CA TYR A 128 -23.29 1.94 9.25
C TYR A 128 -22.70 0.58 9.65
N MET A 129 -23.49 -0.49 9.49
CA MET A 129 -23.13 -1.86 9.91
C MET A 129 -22.85 -2.83 8.75
N LYS A 130 -22.88 -2.37 7.49
CA LYS A 130 -22.69 -3.26 6.33
C LYS A 130 -21.21 -3.64 6.16
N LYS A 131 -20.99 -4.89 5.75
CA LYS A 131 -19.68 -5.35 5.26
C LYS A 131 -19.34 -4.60 3.97
N GLY A 132 -18.18 -3.97 3.94
CA GLY A 132 -17.66 -3.28 2.76
C GLY A 132 -16.15 -3.29 2.80
N VAL A 133 -15.51 -3.33 1.63
CA VAL A 133 -14.06 -3.18 1.51
C VAL A 133 -13.77 -1.69 1.63
N PRO A 134 -13.01 -1.26 2.64
CA PRO A 134 -12.69 0.14 2.78
C PRO A 134 -11.74 0.62 1.68
N THR A 135 -11.88 1.89 1.31
CA THR A 135 -11.09 2.54 0.27
C THR A 135 -10.41 3.76 0.85
N ILE A 136 -9.10 3.89 0.62
CA ILE A 136 -8.36 5.11 0.93
C ILE A 136 -8.24 5.94 -0.35
N SER A 137 -8.55 7.24 -0.27
CA SER A 137 -8.43 8.14 -1.41
C SER A 137 -6.99 8.61 -1.63
N ILE A 138 -6.60 8.81 -2.89
CA ILE A 138 -5.29 9.40 -3.24
C ILE A 138 -5.17 10.81 -2.67
N LYS A 139 -6.25 11.61 -2.69
CA LYS A 139 -6.27 12.94 -2.05
C LYS A 139 -5.87 12.87 -0.57
N ARG A 140 -6.35 11.86 0.16
CA ARG A 140 -5.98 11.65 1.56
C ARG A 140 -4.49 11.34 1.72
N LEU A 141 -3.92 10.52 0.83
CA LEU A 141 -2.49 10.22 0.82
C LEU A 141 -1.62 11.41 0.43
N SER A 142 -2.04 12.21 -0.55
CA SER A 142 -1.34 13.44 -0.94
C SER A 142 -1.27 14.45 0.20
N GLY A 143 -2.27 14.47 1.07
CA GLY A 143 -2.27 15.29 2.29
C GLY A 143 -1.63 14.62 3.50
N HIS A 144 -1.15 13.39 3.41
CA HIS A 144 -0.48 12.70 4.52
C HIS A 144 1.00 13.10 4.56
N PRO A 145 1.50 13.62 5.70
CA PRO A 145 2.90 13.98 5.84
C PRO A 145 3.79 12.78 5.56
N ASN A 146 4.84 12.97 4.76
CA ASN A 146 5.84 11.94 4.48
C ASN A 146 5.25 10.63 3.89
N ALA A 147 4.17 10.69 3.10
CA ALA A 147 3.72 9.54 2.30
C ALA A 147 4.36 9.55 0.91
N LEU A 148 4.34 10.70 0.23
CA LEU A 148 4.81 10.83 -1.14
C LEU A 148 6.32 10.60 -1.22
N ASN A 149 6.75 9.63 -2.04
CA ASN A 149 8.13 9.24 -2.29
C ASN A 149 8.94 8.90 -1.02
N ALA A 150 8.27 8.46 0.05
CA ALA A 150 8.90 8.16 1.35
C ALA A 150 9.62 6.79 1.38
N TRP A 151 10.44 6.52 0.36
CA TRP A 151 11.22 5.29 0.21
C TRP A 151 12.20 5.05 1.36
N ASN A 152 12.64 6.14 2.00
CA ASN A 152 13.50 6.05 3.17
C ASN A 152 12.85 5.22 4.29
N LYS A 153 11.53 5.16 4.42
CA LYS A 153 10.88 4.28 5.41
C LYS A 153 11.31 2.81 5.27
N ILE A 154 11.46 2.33 4.03
CA ILE A 154 11.90 0.97 3.74
C ILE A 154 13.42 0.86 3.91
N ALA A 155 14.18 1.83 3.39
CA ALA A 155 15.64 1.82 3.47
C ALA A 155 16.15 1.94 4.92
N ASP A 156 15.55 2.81 5.72
CA ASP A 156 15.85 3.02 7.14
C ASP A 156 15.55 1.73 7.93
N PHE A 157 14.40 1.10 7.66
CA PHE A 157 14.07 -0.20 8.25
C PHE A 157 15.12 -1.28 7.89
N LEU A 158 15.56 -1.34 6.63
CA LEU A 158 16.56 -2.28 6.14
C LEU A 158 18.01 -1.90 6.48
N SER A 159 18.26 -0.73 7.07
CA SER A 159 19.60 -0.30 7.50
C SER A 159 19.77 -0.23 9.02
N CYS A 160 18.66 -0.20 9.78
CA CYS A 160 18.68 -0.18 11.24
C CYS A 160 19.20 -1.51 11.84
N LYS A 161 20.42 -1.50 12.37
CA LYS A 161 21.07 -2.68 12.97
C LYS A 161 20.50 -3.07 14.34
N GLU A 162 19.67 -2.23 14.94
CA GLU A 162 19.02 -2.52 16.22
C GLU A 162 17.68 -3.21 15.98
N MET A 163 17.60 -4.52 16.26
CA MET A 163 16.31 -5.21 16.36
C MET A 163 15.75 -5.07 17.79
N PRO A 164 14.59 -4.45 18.01
CA PRO A 164 13.79 -4.76 19.18
C PRO A 164 13.04 -6.08 18.91
N GLY A 165 13.50 -7.16 19.53
CA GLY A 165 12.70 -8.38 19.76
C GLY A 165 12.78 -9.45 18.66
N ALA A 166 13.87 -10.22 18.67
CA ALA A 166 13.75 -11.65 18.41
C ALA A 166 13.18 -12.28 19.70
N CYS A 167 11.90 -12.65 19.66
CA CYS A 167 11.32 -13.67 20.55
C CYS A 167 11.04 -14.90 19.71
#